data_AF-A0A2H5YZ64-F1
#
_entry.id   AF-A0A2H5YZ64-F1
#
_cell.length_a   1.000
_cell.length_b   1.000
_cell.length_c   1.000
_cell.angle_alpha   90.00
_cell.angle_beta   90.00
_cell.angle_gamma   90.00
#
_symmetry.space_group_name_H-M   'P 1'
#
loop_
_entity.id
_entity.type
_entity.pdbx_description
1 polymer ?
#
loop_
_entity_poly.entity_id
_entity_poly.type
_entity_poly.pdbx_seq_one_letter_code
_entity_poly.pdbx_strand_id
1 'polypeptide(L)'
;MWTPPRGENAYFVLAHQYMAAQLNLARGVEAPTEVSHALAEAEAWLAGAMPYPARHDPVALELAATLERFNDGEIGPGACP
;
A
#
# COMPACT_ATOMS: atom_id res chain seq x y z
N MET A 1 3.51 11.07 4.80
CA MET A 1 2.24 11.69 5.28
C MET A 1 1.64 12.61 4.22
N TRP A 2 1.23 12.02 3.09
CA TRP A 2 0.20 12.61 2.25
C TRP A 2 -1.16 12.32 2.91
N THR A 3 -1.83 13.33 3.47
CA THR A 3 -3.22 13.15 3.91
C THR A 3 -4.10 13.20 2.66
N PRO A 4 -4.71 12.08 2.21
CA PRO A 4 -5.47 12.07 0.96
C PRO A 4 -6.64 13.06 1.05
N PRO A 5 -6.76 14.04 0.14
CA PRO A 5 -7.85 15.00 0.16
C PRO A 5 -9.21 14.30 0.17
N ARG A 6 -10.15 14.89 0.92
CA ARG A 6 -11.42 14.28 1.31
C ARG A 6 -12.31 13.99 0.10
N GLY A 7 -12.13 12.82 -0.51
CA GLY A 7 -12.74 12.42 -1.78
C GLY A 7 -11.86 11.55 -2.69
N GLU A 8 -10.58 11.31 -2.36
CA GLU A 8 -9.74 10.38 -3.13
C GLU A 8 -10.30 8.95 -3.10
N ASN A 9 -10.26 8.30 -4.27
CA ASN A 9 -10.80 6.98 -4.49
C ASN A 9 -9.83 5.91 -3.98
N ALA A 10 -10.23 5.16 -2.95
CA ALA A 10 -9.37 4.19 -2.28
C ALA A 10 -8.79 3.12 -3.23
N TYR A 11 -9.47 2.82 -4.35
CA TYR A 11 -8.91 1.95 -5.38
C TYR A 11 -7.58 2.49 -5.94
N PHE A 12 -7.54 3.76 -6.35
CA PHE A 12 -6.35 4.34 -6.97
C PHE A 12 -5.25 4.63 -5.95
N VAL A 13 -5.61 5.01 -4.71
CA VAL A 13 -4.66 5.22 -3.61
C VAL A 13 -3.94 3.91 -3.29
N LEU A 14 -4.67 2.81 -3.08
CA LEU A 14 -4.05 1.51 -2.79
C LEU A 14 -3.32 0.90 -3.98
N ALA A 15 -3.90 0.95 -5.19
CA ALA A 15 -3.25 0.42 -6.38
C ALA A 15 -1.90 1.09 -6.67
N HIS A 16 -1.79 2.41 -6.44
CA HIS A 16 -0.52 3.13 -6.60
C HIS A 16 0.54 2.64 -5.61
N GLN A 17 0.20 2.58 -4.32
CA GLN A 17 1.15 2.14 -3.27
C GLN A 17 1.53 0.66 -3.40
N TYR A 18 0.58 -0.20 -3.82
CA TYR A 18 0.83 -1.61 -4.14
C TYR A 18 1.81 -1.77 -5.31
N MET A 19 1.63 -1.04 -6.41
CA MET A 19 2.56 -1.08 -7.55
C MET A 19 3.97 -0.61 -7.15
N ALA A 20 4.09 0.45 -6.35
CA ALA A 20 5.38 0.92 -5.87
C ALA A 20 6.06 -0.09 -4.92
N ALA A 21 5.30 -0.74 -4.02
CA ALA A 21 5.83 -1.74 -3.10
C ALA A 21 6.30 -3.00 -3.83
N GLN A 22 5.53 -3.48 -4.82
CA GLN A 22 5.93 -4.59 -5.69
C GLN A 22 7.19 -4.25 -6.52
N LEU A 23 7.37 -3.00 -6.95
CA LEU A 23 8.60 -2.55 -7.62
C LEU A 23 9.81 -2.49 -6.68
N ASN A 24 9.61 -2.22 -5.39
CA ASN A 24 10.67 -2.27 -4.38
C ASN A 24 11.05 -3.72 -4.04
N LEU A 25 10.09 -4.63 -3.91
CA LEU A 25 10.37 -6.07 -3.82
C LEU A 25 11.15 -6.58 -5.05
N ALA A 26 10.75 -6.18 -6.26
CA ALA A 26 11.43 -6.55 -7.50
C ALA A 26 12.87 -5.98 -7.63
N ARG A 27 13.25 -5.01 -6.79
CA ARG A 27 14.63 -4.49 -6.64
C ARG A 27 15.43 -5.20 -5.56
N GLY A 28 14.84 -6.14 -4.82
CA GLY A 28 15.49 -6.84 -3.71
C GLY A 28 15.39 -6.12 -2.35
N VAL A 29 14.44 -5.19 -2.17
CA VAL A 29 14.11 -4.68 -0.82
C VAL A 29 13.34 -5.76 -0.08
N GLU A 30 13.78 -6.14 1.12
CA GLU A 30 13.05 -7.12 1.95
C GLU A 30 11.82 -6.47 2.61
N ALA A 31 10.66 -7.13 2.54
CA ALA A 31 9.45 -6.67 3.23
C ALA A 31 9.36 -7.27 4.64
N PRO A 32 9.22 -6.45 5.70
CA PRO A 32 8.80 -6.93 7.02
C PRO A 32 7.47 -7.67 6.99
N THR A 33 7.17 -8.44 8.04
CA THR A 33 5.92 -9.22 8.15
C THR A 33 4.67 -8.35 7.98
N GLU A 34 4.66 -7.15 8.58
CA GLU A 34 3.59 -6.13 8.44
C GLU A 34 3.33 -5.77 6.96
N VAL A 35 4.38 -5.52 6.19
CA VAL A 35 4.31 -5.18 4.76
C VAL A 35 3.89 -6.40 3.93
N SER A 36 4.41 -7.58 4.26
CA SER A 36 4.06 -8.84 3.59
C SER A 36 2.58 -9.19 3.75
N HIS A 37 2.00 -8.94 4.93
CA HIS A 37 0.57 -9.08 5.18
C HIS A 37 -0.23 -8.01 4.41
N ALA A 38 0.17 -6.74 4.50
CA ALA A 38 -0.50 -5.64 3.81
C ALA A 38 -0.53 -5.82 2.27
N LEU A 39 0.53 -6.39 1.67
CA LEU A 39 0.57 -6.73 0.25
C LEU A 39 -0.47 -7.80 -0.12
N ALA A 40 -0.59 -8.88 0.67
CA ALA A 40 -1.53 -9.96 0.42
C ALA A 40 -3.00 -9.49 0.59
N GLU A 41 -3.28 -8.69 1.62
CA GLU A 41 -4.60 -8.09 1.84
C GLU A 41 -4.94 -7.06 0.74
N ALA A 42 -3.96 -6.28 0.28
CA ALA A 42 -4.13 -5.33 -0.81
C ALA A 42 -4.41 -6.02 -2.15
N GLU A 43 -3.70 -7.11 -2.48
CA GLU A 43 -3.95 -7.91 -3.69
C GLU A 43 -5.38 -8.48 -3.68
N ALA A 44 -5.81 -9.08 -2.57
CA ALA A 44 -7.15 -9.63 -2.42
C ALA A 44 -8.26 -8.56 -2.55
N TRP A 45 -8.07 -7.38 -1.94
CA TRP A 45 -9.03 -6.29 -2.00
C TRP A 45 -9.08 -5.62 -3.38
N LEU A 46 -7.93 -5.49 -4.07
CA LEU A 46 -7.86 -4.96 -5.45
C LEU A 46 -8.49 -5.93 -6.45
N ALA A 47 -8.25 -7.24 -6.32
CA ALA A 47 -8.86 -8.26 -7.17
C ALA A 47 -10.39 -8.36 -6.98
N GLY A 48 -10.88 -8.09 -5.77
CA GLY A 48 -12.31 -8.19 -5.42
C GLY A 48 -13.16 -6.98 -5.81
N ALA A 49 -12.60 -5.87 -6.31
CA ALA A 49 -13.35 -4.62 -6.43
C ALA A 49 -12.92 -3.70 -7.58
N MET A 50 -13.87 -2.89 -8.07
CA MET A 50 -13.69 -2.04 -9.27
C MET A 50 -13.10 -0.64 -8.96
N PRO A 51 -12.48 0.02 -9.96
CA PRO A 51 -12.04 1.42 -9.85
C PRO A 51 -13.18 2.44 -9.88
N TYR A 52 -14.36 2.06 -10.39
CA TYR A 52 -15.55 2.94 -10.44
C TYR A 52 -16.81 2.19 -10.00
N PRO A 53 -17.79 2.87 -9.35
CA PRO A 53 -17.75 4.28 -8.92
C PRO A 53 -16.67 4.52 -7.86
N ALA A 54 -16.23 5.77 -7.71
CA ALA A 54 -15.22 6.12 -6.71
C ALA A 54 -15.73 5.77 -5.30
N ARG A 55 -14.92 5.04 -4.52
CA ARG A 55 -15.30 4.61 -3.18
C ARG A 55 -14.29 5.05 -2.11
N HIS A 56 -14.83 5.40 -0.96
CA HIS A 56 -14.06 5.59 0.26
C HIS A 56 -14.17 4.30 1.08
N ASP A 57 -13.03 3.72 1.41
CA ASP A 57 -12.91 2.45 2.13
C ASP A 57 -11.74 2.56 3.10
N PRO A 58 -11.99 2.59 4.42
CA PRO A 58 -10.92 2.74 5.41
C PRO A 58 -9.88 1.63 5.36
N VAL A 59 -10.26 0.38 5.06
CA VAL A 59 -9.33 -0.76 5.06
C VAL A 59 -8.25 -0.57 3.99
N ALA A 60 -8.66 -0.17 2.78
CA ALA A 60 -7.70 0.12 1.71
C ALA A 60 -6.86 1.38 1.94
N LEU A 61 -7.34 2.34 2.73
CA LEU A 61 -6.55 3.52 3.10
C LEU A 61 -5.50 3.19 4.16
N GLU A 62 -5.81 2.35 5.16
CA GLU A 62 -4.83 1.84 6.14
C GLU A 62 -3.78 0.93 5.47
N LEU A 63 -4.22 0.03 4.56
CA LEU A 63 -3.31 -0.78 3.73
C LEU A 63 -2.40 0.12 2.88
N ALA A 64 -2.95 1.17 2.26
CA ALA A 64 -2.16 2.10 1.46
C ALA A 64 -1.17 2.91 2.30
N ALA A 65 -1.52 3.29 3.55
CA ALA A 65 -0.62 3.98 4.46
C ALA A 65 0.54 3.09 4.95
N THR A 66 0.28 1.79 5.17
CA THR A 66 1.33 0.81 5.47
C THR A 66 2.28 0.63 4.28
N LEU A 67 1.75 0.62 3.06
CA LEU A 67 2.57 0.54 1.84
C LEU A 67 3.27 1.87 1.52
N GLU A 68 2.69 3.05 1.82
CA GLU A 68 3.36 4.37 1.76
C GLU A 68 4.61 4.36 2.65
N ARG A 69 4.47 3.95 3.91
CA ARG A 69 5.58 3.83 4.88
C ARG A 69 6.70 2.89 4.39
N PHE A 70 6.38 1.83 3.67
CA PHE A 70 7.39 0.94 3.06
C PHE A 70 8.06 1.59 1.85
N ASN A 71 7.30 2.29 1.01
CA ASN A 71 7.79 2.94 -0.20
C ASN A 71 8.68 4.17 0.09
N ASP A 72 8.36 4.92 1.14
CA ASP A 72 9.17 6.04 1.66
C ASP A 72 10.35 5.57 2.53
N GLY A 73 10.42 4.27 2.86
CA GLY A 73 11.51 3.67 3.64
C GLY A 73 11.42 3.89 5.16
N GLU A 74 10.27 4.34 5.68
CA GLU A 74 10.01 4.41 7.13
C GLU A 74 9.94 3.02 7.78
N ILE A 75 9.53 2.01 7.01
CA ILE A 75 9.65 0.58 7.37
C ILE A 75 10.31 -0.22 6.24
N GLY A 76 11.08 -1.23 6.61
CA GLY A 76 11.90 -2.03 5.69
C GLY A 76 12.81 -2.99 6.49
N PRO A 77 13.86 -3.57 5.89
CA PRO A 77 14.88 -4.25 6.66
C PRO A 77 15.54 -3.20 7.57
N GLY A 78 15.36 -3.35 8.88
CA GLY A 78 15.69 -2.30 9.85
C GLY A 78 17.12 -1.79 9.68
N ALA A 79 17.28 -0.45 9.74
CA ALA A 79 18.59 0.18 9.60
C ALA A 79 19.62 -0.53 10.50
N CYS A 80 20.75 -0.94 9.91
CA CYS A 80 21.74 -1.75 10.61
C CYS A 80 22.22 -1.06 11.90
N PRO A 81 22.33 -1.81 13.01
CA PRO A 81 22.67 -1.27 14.33
C PRO A 81 24.12 -0.78 14.45
#